data_AF-U3GXB2-F1
#
_entry.id   AF-U3GXB2-F1
#
_cell.length_a   1.000
_cell.length_b   1.000
_cell.length_c   1.000
_cell.angle_alpha   90.00
_cell.angle_beta   90.00
_cell.angle_gamma   90.00
#
_symmetry.space_group_name_H-M   'P 1'
#
loop_
_entity.id
_entity.type
_entity.pdbx_description
1 polymer ?
#
loop_
_entity_poly.entity_id
_entity_poly.type
_entity_poly.pdbx_seq_one_letter_code
_entity_poly.pdbx_strand_id
1 'polypeptide(L)'
;MDCSAVVTAWFVTAADVAAVINSHPRADRGFGRKLLAQLNPSWPITPIGQFSMNRSVPTSTGEFYIAGFPGVGIIQTVVEDARSVAHLPDFLLTALPAADVYISTVNESSGLGGFAHFSGGVLRRSFVAIPDRIFEDEGVPEPFELPFWSQERADGGILLPFDPVELAVASQQGWLGVDVSVEGPPINIVAFAVDGRPEPKQVPLVTRPVAPVDTGSEALEPDYEDLSIDAEAEMTARMRDTAARASDVGRTLLSGMSDAAKSAAHSARERLRRIDRC
;
A
#
# COMPACT_ATOMS: atom_id res chain seq x y z
N MET A 1 -19.97 3.38 -12.84
CA MET A 1 -18.58 3.70 -12.50
C MET A 1 -18.32 3.10 -11.14
N ASP A 2 -17.25 2.33 -11.01
CA ASP A 2 -16.87 1.76 -9.72
C ASP A 2 -16.27 2.87 -8.84
N CYS A 3 -16.93 3.14 -7.72
CA CYS A 3 -16.48 4.13 -6.73
C CYS A 3 -16.08 3.44 -5.42
N SER A 4 -15.96 2.12 -5.44
CA SER A 4 -15.31 1.41 -4.36
C SER A 4 -13.83 1.79 -4.34
N ALA A 5 -13.22 1.88 -3.18
CA ALA A 5 -11.83 2.28 -3.08
C ALA A 5 -11.21 1.75 -1.80
N VAL A 6 -9.89 1.60 -1.83
CA VAL A 6 -9.10 1.36 -0.63
C VAL A 6 -9.05 2.67 0.14
N VAL A 7 -9.52 2.65 1.37
CA VAL A 7 -9.46 3.77 2.30
C VAL A 7 -8.45 3.45 3.39
N THR A 8 -7.51 4.35 3.60
CA THR A 8 -6.54 4.30 4.70
C THR A 8 -6.83 5.45 5.65
N ALA A 9 -7.14 5.13 6.90
CA ALA A 9 -7.33 6.07 8.00
C ALA A 9 -6.13 6.02 8.95
N TRP A 10 -5.52 7.17 9.17
CA TRP A 10 -4.45 7.40 10.12
C TRP A 10 -4.98 8.19 11.31
N PHE A 11 -4.79 7.66 12.51
CA PHE A 11 -5.19 8.26 13.78
C PHE A 11 -3.94 8.74 14.50
N VAL A 12 -3.70 10.06 14.52
CA VAL A 12 -2.41 10.65 14.91
C VAL A 12 -2.55 11.50 16.18
N THR A 13 -1.72 11.20 17.17
CA THR A 13 -1.45 12.02 18.36
C THR A 13 0.05 12.21 18.59
N ALA A 14 0.90 11.42 17.89
CA ALA A 14 2.34 11.58 17.93
C ALA A 14 2.76 12.94 17.36
N ALA A 15 3.73 13.59 18.00
CA ALA A 15 4.28 14.85 17.53
C ALA A 15 5.15 14.68 16.26
N ASP A 16 5.72 13.50 16.07
CA ASP A 16 6.55 13.16 14.92
C ASP A 16 6.23 11.73 14.45
N VAL A 17 5.34 11.63 13.46
CA VAL A 17 4.92 10.34 12.87
C VAL A 17 6.10 9.68 12.15
N ALA A 18 6.91 10.47 11.44
CA ALA A 18 8.05 9.95 10.70
C ALA A 18 9.07 9.27 11.63
N ALA A 19 9.37 9.84 12.79
CA ALA A 19 10.23 9.21 13.78
C ALA A 19 9.65 7.88 14.29
N VAL A 20 8.34 7.82 14.54
CA VAL A 20 7.65 6.59 14.98
C VAL A 20 7.75 5.51 13.91
N ILE A 21 7.50 5.82 12.63
CA ILE A 21 7.58 4.82 11.56
C ILE A 21 9.03 4.38 11.32
N ASN A 22 9.98 5.32 11.33
CA ASN A 22 11.41 5.02 11.14
C ASN A 22 12.03 4.23 12.29
N SER A 23 11.39 4.13 13.47
CA SER A 23 11.82 3.21 14.52
C SER A 23 11.43 1.75 14.23
N HIS A 24 10.80 1.47 13.08
CA HIS A 24 10.36 0.14 12.63
C HIS A 24 9.55 -0.63 13.69
N PRO A 25 8.50 -0.01 14.27
CA PRO A 25 7.72 -0.64 15.33
C PRO A 25 7.03 -1.91 14.81
N ARG A 26 6.95 -2.92 15.68
CA ARG A 26 6.17 -4.12 15.39
C ARG A 26 4.69 -3.81 15.61
N ALA A 27 3.84 -4.27 14.69
CA ALA A 27 2.40 -4.17 14.84
C ALA A 27 1.91 -5.14 15.94
N ASP A 28 1.03 -4.66 16.82
CA ASP A 28 0.41 -5.47 17.87
C ASP A 28 -0.77 -6.30 17.30
N ARG A 29 -0.61 -7.63 17.31
CA ARG A 29 -1.65 -8.59 16.86
C ARG A 29 -2.90 -8.54 17.71
N GLY A 30 -2.76 -8.29 19.01
CA GLY A 30 -3.87 -8.20 19.96
C GLY A 30 -4.68 -6.94 19.78
N PHE A 31 -4.05 -5.83 19.38
CA PHE A 31 -4.69 -4.54 19.17
C PHE A 31 -5.77 -4.62 18.09
N GLY A 32 -5.41 -5.01 16.86
CA GLY A 32 -6.36 -5.05 15.74
C GLY A 32 -7.52 -6.01 15.98
N ARG A 33 -7.26 -7.18 16.59
CA ARG A 33 -8.30 -8.13 16.95
C ARG A 33 -9.30 -7.56 17.96
N LYS A 34 -8.81 -6.86 18.99
CA LYS A 34 -9.68 -6.21 19.99
C LYS A 34 -10.50 -5.09 19.35
N LEU A 35 -9.87 -4.28 18.50
CA LEU A 35 -10.54 -3.20 17.80
C LEU A 35 -11.70 -3.72 16.94
N LEU A 36 -11.45 -4.71 16.08
CA LEU A 36 -12.48 -5.32 15.24
C LEU A 36 -13.62 -5.94 16.07
N ALA A 37 -13.30 -6.59 17.19
CA ALA A 37 -14.31 -7.18 18.08
C ALA A 37 -15.17 -6.11 18.78
N GLN A 38 -14.63 -4.91 19.01
CA GLN A 38 -15.39 -3.77 19.54
C GLN A 38 -16.27 -3.13 18.46
N LEU A 39 -15.75 -3.01 17.23
CA LEU A 39 -16.50 -2.46 16.09
C LEU A 39 -17.72 -3.30 15.74
N ASN A 40 -17.54 -4.62 15.68
CA ASN A 40 -18.65 -5.54 15.51
C ASN A 40 -18.37 -6.88 16.21
N PRO A 41 -19.00 -7.13 17.37
CA PRO A 41 -18.83 -8.38 18.11
C PRO A 41 -19.26 -9.64 17.35
N SER A 42 -20.06 -9.51 16.28
CA SER A 42 -20.50 -10.65 15.48
C SER A 42 -19.53 -11.03 14.36
N TRP A 43 -18.48 -10.25 14.11
CA TRP A 43 -17.54 -10.56 13.05
C TRP A 43 -16.69 -11.80 13.38
N PRO A 44 -16.62 -12.79 12.47
CA PRO A 44 -15.64 -13.86 12.55
C PRO A 44 -14.26 -13.32 12.16
N ILE A 45 -13.49 -12.89 13.16
CA ILE A 45 -12.17 -12.27 12.95
C ILE A 45 -11.11 -13.35 12.73
N THR A 46 -10.60 -13.42 11.51
CA THR A 46 -9.58 -14.37 11.06
C THR A 46 -8.27 -13.62 10.78
N PRO A 47 -7.18 -13.81 11.55
CA PRO A 47 -5.88 -13.24 11.21
C PRO A 47 -5.33 -13.87 9.91
N ILE A 48 -4.90 -13.02 8.98
CA ILE A 48 -4.25 -13.43 7.72
C ILE A 48 -2.74 -13.50 7.91
N GLY A 49 -2.13 -12.45 8.45
CA GLY A 49 -0.67 -12.34 8.53
C GLY A 49 -0.18 -10.97 9.00
N GLN A 50 1.13 -10.83 9.08
CA GLN A 50 1.81 -9.57 9.38
C GLN A 50 2.79 -9.27 8.26
N PHE A 51 2.74 -8.06 7.71
CA PHE A 51 3.56 -7.63 6.59
C PHE A 51 3.61 -6.10 6.52
N SER A 52 4.40 -5.59 5.58
CA SER A 52 4.52 -4.15 5.33
C SER A 52 3.41 -3.67 4.42
N MET A 53 2.57 -2.73 4.88
CA MET A 53 1.39 -2.22 4.15
C MET A 53 1.74 -1.65 2.77
N ASN A 54 2.81 -0.88 2.68
CA ASN A 54 3.30 -0.25 1.45
C ASN A 54 4.03 -1.20 0.49
N ARG A 55 4.24 -2.47 0.88
CA ARG A 55 4.92 -3.50 0.07
C ARG A 55 4.06 -4.74 -0.13
N SER A 56 2.79 -4.67 0.25
CA SER A 56 1.80 -5.74 0.11
C SER A 56 0.73 -5.37 -0.90
N VAL A 57 -0.04 -6.37 -1.32
CA VAL A 57 -1.28 -6.12 -2.06
C VAL A 57 -2.21 -5.28 -1.17
N PRO A 58 -2.91 -4.27 -1.73
CA PRO A 58 -3.90 -3.50 -0.97
C PRO A 58 -5.02 -4.38 -0.42
N THR A 59 -5.71 -3.87 0.60
CA THR A 59 -6.82 -4.57 1.25
C THR A 59 -7.95 -4.91 0.27
N SER A 60 -8.53 -6.10 0.43
CA SER A 60 -9.72 -6.56 -0.31
C SER A 60 -11.02 -6.30 0.46
N THR A 61 -12.18 -6.40 -0.20
CA THR A 61 -13.48 -6.38 0.50
C THR A 61 -13.53 -7.42 1.63
N GLY A 62 -13.92 -6.99 2.82
CA GLY A 62 -13.98 -7.84 4.02
C GLY A 62 -12.63 -8.10 4.69
N GLU A 63 -11.55 -7.45 4.23
CA GLU A 63 -10.26 -7.44 4.88
C GLU A 63 -10.01 -6.11 5.60
N PHE A 64 -9.21 -6.15 6.67
CA PHE A 64 -8.80 -5.00 7.44
C PHE A 64 -7.31 -5.10 7.74
N TYR A 65 -6.53 -4.10 7.35
CA TYR A 65 -5.12 -4.00 7.73
C TYR A 65 -5.01 -2.97 8.85
N ILE A 66 -4.51 -3.40 10.01
CA ILE A 66 -4.52 -2.60 11.22
C ILE A 66 -3.14 -2.56 11.85
N ALA A 67 -2.72 -1.37 12.28
CA ALA A 67 -1.57 -1.20 13.16
C ALA A 67 -1.89 -0.23 14.29
N GLY A 68 -1.22 -0.45 15.42
CA GLY A 68 -1.17 0.48 16.54
C GLY A 68 0.28 0.64 16.96
N PHE A 69 0.78 1.87 16.90
CA PHE A 69 2.09 2.30 17.35
C PHE A 69 1.93 3.41 18.41
N PRO A 70 3.00 3.78 19.13
CA PRO A 70 2.95 4.89 20.07
C PRO A 70 2.43 6.19 19.40
N GLY A 71 1.20 6.59 19.70
CA GLY A 71 0.58 7.80 19.18
C GLY A 71 0.15 7.75 17.71
N VAL A 72 0.19 6.58 17.05
CA VAL A 72 -0.23 6.40 15.65
C VAL A 72 -1.04 5.12 15.50
N GLY A 73 -2.29 5.24 15.06
CA GLY A 73 -3.14 4.12 14.66
C GLY A 73 -3.37 4.12 13.15
N ILE A 74 -3.50 2.95 12.55
CA ILE A 74 -3.76 2.79 11.11
C ILE A 74 -4.87 1.78 10.92
N ILE A 75 -5.86 2.11 10.07
CA ILE A 75 -6.88 1.18 9.58
C ILE A 75 -6.96 1.34 8.06
N GLN A 76 -6.76 0.27 7.32
CA GLN A 76 -7.02 0.22 5.88
C GLN A 76 -8.07 -0.85 5.57
N THR A 77 -9.05 -0.49 4.73
CA THR A 77 -10.16 -1.36 4.29
C THR A 77 -10.68 -0.88 2.93
N VAL A 78 -11.51 -1.68 2.29
CA VAL A 78 -12.31 -1.24 1.14
C VAL A 78 -13.61 -0.59 1.61
N VAL A 79 -13.98 0.53 1.00
CA VAL A 79 -15.29 1.19 1.13
C VAL A 79 -15.98 1.12 -0.23
N GLU A 80 -17.24 0.70 -0.28
CA GLU A 80 -17.98 0.49 -1.53
C GLU A 80 -18.31 1.78 -2.30
N ASP A 81 -18.46 2.89 -1.57
CA ASP A 81 -18.69 4.21 -2.15
C ASP A 81 -17.83 5.26 -1.43
N ALA A 82 -16.67 5.56 -2.02
CA ALA A 82 -15.70 6.49 -1.47
C ALA A 82 -15.74 7.88 -2.12
N ARG A 83 -16.90 8.27 -2.70
CA ARG A 83 -17.08 9.62 -3.30
C ARG A 83 -17.14 10.75 -2.28
N SER A 84 -17.25 10.42 -0.99
CA SER A 84 -17.24 11.37 0.12
C SER A 84 -16.36 10.82 1.23
N VAL A 85 -15.22 11.47 1.48
CA VAL A 85 -14.31 11.10 2.57
C VAL A 85 -14.58 11.87 3.86
N ALA A 86 -15.27 13.02 3.81
CA ALA A 86 -15.75 13.68 5.04
C ALA A 86 -16.89 12.92 5.72
N HIS A 87 -17.65 12.11 4.97
CA HIS A 87 -18.82 11.39 5.46
C HIS A 87 -18.65 9.86 5.40
N LEU A 88 -17.42 9.39 5.65
CA LEU A 88 -17.16 7.95 5.78
C LEU A 88 -17.88 7.35 6.99
N PRO A 89 -18.05 6.02 7.02
CA PRO A 89 -18.54 5.33 8.20
C PRO A 89 -17.77 5.75 9.46
N ASP A 90 -18.50 6.00 10.55
CA ASP A 90 -17.95 6.56 11.81
C ASP A 90 -16.72 5.80 12.32
N PHE A 91 -16.63 4.49 12.09
CA PHE A 91 -15.47 3.71 12.53
C PHE A 91 -14.17 4.13 11.84
N LEU A 92 -14.19 4.63 10.60
CA LEU A 92 -12.98 5.14 9.94
C LEU A 92 -12.60 6.53 10.43
N LEU A 93 -13.53 7.27 11.03
CA LEU A 93 -13.31 8.63 11.50
C LEU A 93 -13.05 8.69 13.02
N THR A 94 -13.55 7.73 13.79
CA THR A 94 -13.61 7.81 15.26
C THR A 94 -13.23 6.52 16.00
N ALA A 95 -12.75 5.47 15.31
CA ALA A 95 -12.37 4.20 15.94
C ALA A 95 -11.32 4.34 17.05
N LEU A 96 -10.42 5.32 16.92
CA LEU A 96 -9.37 5.59 17.90
C LEU A 96 -9.38 7.07 18.29
N PRO A 97 -9.16 7.40 19.57
CA PRO A 97 -8.96 8.78 19.97
C PRO A 97 -7.66 9.32 19.35
N ALA A 98 -7.76 10.44 18.65
CA ALA A 98 -6.63 11.09 18.00
C ALA A 98 -6.79 12.62 18.02
N ALA A 99 -5.66 13.33 18.01
CA ALA A 99 -5.66 14.77 17.78
C ALA A 99 -6.04 15.08 16.32
N ASP A 100 -5.45 14.32 15.39
CA ASP A 100 -5.68 14.44 13.96
C ASP A 100 -6.03 13.09 13.34
N VAL A 101 -6.99 13.10 12.42
CA VAL A 101 -7.36 11.94 11.59
C VAL A 101 -7.14 12.30 10.14
N TYR A 102 -6.27 11.55 9.47
CA TYR A 102 -5.99 11.70 8.04
C TYR A 102 -6.55 10.51 7.29
N ILE A 103 -7.36 10.80 6.28
CA ILE A 103 -7.97 9.83 5.39
C ILE A 103 -7.33 9.97 4.02
N SER A 104 -7.02 8.85 3.38
CA SER A 104 -6.72 8.77 1.95
C SER A 104 -7.58 7.69 1.32
N THR A 105 -8.12 7.96 0.13
CA THR A 105 -8.86 6.99 -0.68
C THR A 105 -8.26 6.88 -2.07
N VAL A 106 -8.08 5.65 -2.55
CA VAL A 106 -7.50 5.36 -3.87
C VAL A 106 -8.23 4.20 -4.53
N ASN A 107 -8.60 4.39 -5.80
CA ASN A 107 -8.92 3.33 -6.74
C ASN A 107 -8.21 3.61 -8.07
N GLU A 108 -7.11 2.89 -8.32
CA GLU A 108 -6.30 3.02 -9.54
C GLU A 108 -7.10 2.67 -10.81
N SER A 109 -8.08 1.77 -10.73
CA SER A 109 -8.84 1.33 -11.90
C SER A 109 -9.82 2.40 -12.40
N SER A 110 -10.38 3.21 -11.50
CA SER A 110 -11.31 4.30 -11.84
C SER A 110 -10.63 5.67 -11.87
N GLY A 111 -9.38 5.76 -11.38
CA GLY A 111 -8.67 7.02 -11.16
C GLY A 111 -9.23 7.83 -9.99
N LEU A 112 -10.02 7.20 -9.10
CA LEU A 112 -10.58 7.88 -7.94
C LEU A 112 -9.47 8.08 -6.90
N GLY A 113 -9.25 9.34 -6.54
CA GLY A 113 -8.33 9.74 -5.50
C GLY A 113 -8.98 10.78 -4.60
N GLY A 114 -8.74 10.68 -3.30
CA GLY A 114 -9.23 11.66 -2.35
C GLY A 114 -8.55 11.58 -1.00
N PHE A 115 -8.77 12.61 -0.20
CA PHE A 115 -8.18 12.75 1.12
C PHE A 115 -9.03 13.64 2.02
N ALA A 116 -8.93 13.43 3.33
CA ALA A 116 -9.54 14.30 4.32
C ALA A 116 -8.65 14.44 5.54
N HIS A 117 -8.69 15.62 6.16
CA HIS A 117 -8.07 15.89 7.45
C HIS A 117 -9.12 16.40 8.43
N PHE A 118 -9.22 15.70 9.55
CA PHE A 118 -9.97 16.13 10.71
C PHE A 118 -9.01 16.47 11.84
N SER A 119 -9.22 17.58 12.52
CA SER A 119 -8.42 18.00 13.67
C SER A 119 -9.34 18.32 14.84
N GLY A 120 -9.17 17.61 15.95
CA GLY A 120 -10.08 17.65 17.10
C GLY A 120 -11.51 17.24 16.74
N GLY A 121 -11.68 16.31 15.80
CA GLY A 121 -12.98 15.86 15.30
C GLY A 121 -13.69 16.85 14.35
N VAL A 122 -13.05 17.97 13.99
CA VAL A 122 -13.60 18.96 13.06
C VAL A 122 -12.92 18.81 11.71
N LEU A 123 -13.72 18.74 10.64
CA LEU A 123 -13.21 18.71 9.27
C LEU A 123 -12.42 20.00 8.96
N ARG A 124 -11.19 19.85 8.45
CA ARG A 124 -10.32 20.95 8.05
C ARG A 124 -10.18 21.06 6.55
N ARG A 125 -9.98 19.92 5.90
CA ARG A 125 -9.80 19.79 4.45
C ARG A 125 -10.39 18.47 3.99
N SER A 126 -11.12 18.47 2.87
CA SER A 126 -11.47 17.27 2.14
C SER A 126 -11.50 17.50 0.65
N PHE A 127 -11.00 16.53 -0.11
CA PHE A 127 -11.06 16.52 -1.56
C PHE A 127 -11.26 15.10 -2.06
N VAL A 128 -12.15 14.90 -3.04
CA VAL A 128 -12.31 13.62 -3.75
C VAL A 128 -12.61 13.91 -5.21
N ALA A 129 -11.88 13.24 -6.10
CA ALA A 129 -12.09 13.39 -7.53
C ALA A 129 -11.72 12.13 -8.32
N ILE A 130 -12.19 12.13 -9.56
CA ILE A 130 -11.71 11.33 -10.68
C ILE A 130 -11.19 12.30 -11.75
N PRO A 131 -10.45 11.85 -12.79
CA PRO A 131 -9.78 12.76 -13.71
C PRO A 131 -10.68 13.81 -14.38
N ASP A 132 -11.97 13.54 -14.56
CA ASP A 132 -12.92 14.44 -15.23
C ASP A 132 -13.96 15.08 -14.28
N ARG A 133 -13.89 14.82 -12.97
CA ARG A 133 -14.92 15.27 -12.01
C ARG A 133 -14.41 15.34 -10.58
N ILE A 134 -14.72 16.45 -9.92
CA ILE A 134 -14.63 16.61 -8.47
C ILE A 134 -15.96 16.20 -7.83
N PHE A 135 -15.91 15.34 -6.82
CA PHE A 135 -17.06 14.94 -6.00
C PHE A 135 -17.14 15.74 -4.70
N GLU A 136 -15.98 16.03 -4.11
CA GLU A 136 -15.85 16.73 -2.84
C GLU A 136 -14.66 17.69 -2.91
N ASP A 137 -14.84 18.91 -2.42
CA ASP A 137 -13.80 19.94 -2.31
C ASP A 137 -14.22 20.94 -1.23
N GLU A 138 -13.89 20.60 0.02
CA GLU A 138 -14.26 21.36 1.21
C GLU A 138 -13.00 21.79 1.99
N GLY A 139 -13.05 22.96 2.62
CA GLY A 139 -11.93 23.51 3.38
C GLY A 139 -10.92 24.28 2.54
N VAL A 140 -9.76 24.56 3.13
CA VAL A 140 -8.70 25.36 2.49
C VAL A 140 -7.60 24.42 1.97
N PRO A 141 -7.18 24.53 0.70
CA PRO A 141 -6.10 23.71 0.16
C PRO A 141 -4.81 23.78 0.98
N GLU A 142 -4.18 22.63 1.15
CA GLU A 142 -2.94 22.48 1.91
C GLU A 142 -1.69 22.68 1.02
N PRO A 143 -0.51 22.99 1.60
CA PRO A 143 0.69 23.29 0.82
C PRO A 143 1.12 22.21 -0.18
N PHE A 144 0.89 20.94 0.14
CA PHE A 144 1.24 19.81 -0.74
C PHE A 144 0.39 19.79 -2.03
N GLU A 145 -0.76 20.46 -2.06
CA GLU A 145 -1.64 20.51 -3.23
C GLU A 145 -1.15 21.51 -4.28
N LEU A 146 -0.40 22.54 -3.87
CA LEU A 146 0.02 23.63 -4.76
C LEU A 146 0.68 23.17 -6.06
N PRO A 147 1.63 22.21 -6.06
CA PRO A 147 2.28 21.75 -7.29
C PRO A 147 1.31 21.12 -8.28
N PHE A 148 0.19 20.56 -7.81
CA PHE A 148 -0.83 19.92 -8.63
C PHE A 148 -1.74 20.97 -9.27
N TRP A 149 -2.22 21.94 -8.49
CA TRP A 149 -3.07 23.02 -8.99
C TRP A 149 -2.34 23.96 -9.96
N SER A 150 -1.02 24.09 -9.84
CA SER A 150 -0.21 24.94 -10.73
C SER A 150 0.17 24.31 -12.07
N GLN A 151 -0.20 23.05 -12.33
CA GLN A 151 0.19 22.39 -13.57
C GLN A 151 -0.56 22.99 -14.76
N GLU A 152 0.18 23.37 -15.81
CA GLU A 152 -0.42 23.79 -17.07
C GLU A 152 -0.81 22.56 -17.91
N ARG A 153 -2.07 22.54 -18.33
CA ARG A 153 -2.58 21.58 -19.32
C ARG A 153 -2.09 21.96 -20.72
N ALA A 154 -1.42 21.03 -21.40
CA ALA A 154 -0.99 21.23 -22.78
C ALA A 154 -2.15 21.28 -23.80
N ASP A 155 -3.34 20.77 -23.44
CA ASP A 155 -4.45 20.52 -24.36
C ASP A 155 -5.74 21.30 -24.03
N GLY A 156 -5.76 22.11 -22.96
CA GLY A 156 -6.93 22.92 -22.58
C GLY A 156 -8.22 22.11 -22.30
N GLY A 157 -8.08 20.83 -21.95
CA GLY A 157 -9.20 19.88 -21.81
C GLY A 157 -10.08 20.09 -20.57
N ILE A 158 -11.18 19.33 -20.50
CA ILE A 158 -12.20 19.33 -19.42
C ILE A 158 -11.72 18.59 -18.15
N LEU A 159 -10.60 17.86 -18.23
CA LEU A 159 -10.04 17.07 -17.13
C LEU A 159 -9.38 17.96 -16.05
N LEU A 160 -9.13 17.43 -14.86
CA LEU A 160 -8.30 18.02 -13.79
C LEU A 160 -6.83 17.98 -14.13
N PRO A 161 -6.01 19.03 -13.92
CA PRO A 161 -4.64 19.14 -14.47
C PRO A 161 -3.63 18.08 -14.01
N PHE A 162 -4.02 17.21 -13.08
CA PHE A 162 -3.23 16.14 -12.47
C PHE A 162 -4.06 14.86 -12.33
N ASP A 163 -3.40 13.76 -11.95
CA ASP A 163 -4.06 12.53 -11.51
C ASP A 163 -4.52 12.66 -10.04
N PRO A 164 -5.82 12.53 -9.73
CA PRO A 164 -6.32 12.54 -8.36
C PRO A 164 -5.67 11.50 -7.44
N VAL A 165 -5.25 10.34 -7.98
CA VAL A 165 -4.57 9.29 -7.21
C VAL A 165 -3.21 9.78 -6.72
N GLU A 166 -2.44 10.46 -7.57
CA GLU A 166 -1.14 11.02 -7.19
C GLU A 166 -1.30 12.10 -6.11
N LEU A 167 -2.34 12.95 -6.22
CA LEU A 167 -2.62 13.96 -5.20
C LEU A 167 -3.00 13.31 -3.85
N ALA A 168 -3.78 12.22 -3.86
CA ALA A 168 -4.11 11.46 -2.66
C ALA A 168 -2.86 10.87 -1.99
N VAL A 169 -1.91 10.32 -2.77
CA VAL A 169 -0.62 9.84 -2.25
C VAL A 169 0.20 11.00 -1.65
N ALA A 170 0.26 12.14 -2.34
CA ALA A 170 0.98 13.33 -1.87
C ALA A 170 0.41 13.88 -0.55
N SER A 171 -0.91 13.79 -0.33
CA SER A 171 -1.54 14.20 0.92
C SER A 171 -1.00 13.44 2.13
N GLN A 172 -0.79 12.13 1.98
CA GLN A 172 -0.27 11.28 3.05
C GLN A 172 1.16 11.70 3.42
N GLN A 173 2.02 11.93 2.43
CA GLN A 173 3.38 12.41 2.69
C GLN A 173 3.37 13.83 3.28
N GLY A 174 2.53 14.71 2.77
CA GLY A 174 2.43 16.10 3.20
C GLY A 174 2.01 16.26 4.66
N TRP A 175 1.10 15.42 5.13
CA TRP A 175 0.62 15.45 6.53
C TRP A 175 1.46 14.61 7.49
N LEU A 176 1.86 13.40 7.09
CA LEU A 176 2.55 12.46 7.98
C LEU A 176 4.06 12.72 8.03
N GLY A 177 4.61 13.45 7.06
CA GLY A 177 6.05 13.72 6.96
C GLY A 177 6.89 12.48 6.64
N VAL A 178 6.26 11.39 6.23
CA VAL A 178 6.92 10.12 5.86
C VAL A 178 6.39 9.64 4.51
N ASP A 179 7.28 9.08 3.70
CA ASP A 179 6.86 8.44 2.45
C ASP A 179 6.14 7.11 2.75
N VAL A 180 4.89 7.02 2.32
CA VAL A 180 4.04 5.83 2.47
C VAL A 180 4.01 4.96 1.22
N SER A 181 4.76 5.33 0.19
CA SER A 181 4.95 4.55 -1.02
C SER A 181 5.79 3.29 -0.76
N VAL A 182 5.93 2.45 -1.79
CA VAL A 182 6.80 1.26 -1.76
C VAL A 182 8.27 1.60 -1.48
N GLU A 183 8.71 2.82 -1.82
CA GLU A 183 10.08 3.30 -1.61
C GLU A 183 10.34 3.77 -0.17
N GLY A 184 9.27 4.07 0.58
CA GLY A 184 9.33 4.50 1.97
C GLY A 184 9.74 3.40 2.96
N PRO A 185 9.91 3.78 4.25
CA PRO A 185 10.14 2.81 5.33
C PRO A 185 8.99 1.80 5.41
N PRO A 186 9.26 0.55 5.83
CA PRO A 186 8.22 -0.46 5.92
C PRO A 186 7.23 -0.13 7.06
N ILE A 187 5.95 -0.05 6.71
CA ILE A 187 4.87 0.21 7.67
C ILE A 187 4.24 -1.13 8.07
N ASN A 188 4.68 -1.70 9.20
CA ASN A 188 4.22 -3.00 9.66
C ASN A 188 2.73 -2.96 10.03
N ILE A 189 1.92 -3.84 9.47
CA ILE A 189 0.49 -4.00 9.82
C ILE A 189 0.16 -5.47 10.10
N VAL A 190 -0.97 -5.71 10.75
CA VAL A 190 -1.58 -7.04 10.86
C VAL A 190 -2.85 -7.05 10.03
N ALA A 191 -2.95 -8.02 9.13
CA ALA A 191 -4.10 -8.20 8.27
C ALA A 191 -5.10 -9.18 8.88
N PHE A 192 -6.38 -8.84 8.77
CA PHE A 192 -7.51 -9.62 9.24
C PHE A 192 -8.55 -9.74 8.14
N ALA A 193 -9.30 -10.84 8.13
CA ALA A 193 -10.54 -11.00 7.39
C ALA A 193 -11.72 -11.08 8.37
N VAL A 194 -12.88 -10.54 7.97
CA VAL A 194 -14.12 -10.55 8.76
C VAL A 194 -15.29 -11.23 8.04
N ASP A 195 -15.04 -11.84 6.88
CA ASP A 195 -16.04 -12.47 6.01
C ASP A 195 -16.27 -13.97 6.31
N GLY A 196 -15.61 -14.50 7.34
CA GLY A 196 -15.74 -15.89 7.76
C GLY A 196 -14.89 -16.88 6.96
N ARG A 197 -13.94 -16.40 6.14
CA ARG A 197 -12.95 -17.27 5.52
C ARG A 197 -12.09 -17.98 6.59
N PRO A 198 -11.75 -19.27 6.41
CA PRO A 198 -10.94 -20.01 7.35
C PRO A 198 -9.53 -19.42 7.46
N GLU A 199 -8.92 -19.51 8.65
CA GLU A 199 -7.53 -19.08 8.87
C GLU A 199 -6.59 -19.82 7.90
N PRO A 200 -5.64 -19.11 7.25
CA PRO A 200 -4.58 -19.78 6.53
C PRO A 200 -3.86 -20.74 7.47
N LYS A 201 -3.85 -22.03 7.14
CA LYS A 201 -3.07 -23.01 7.90
C LYS A 201 -1.61 -22.57 7.84
N GLN A 202 -1.07 -22.15 8.98
CA GLN A 202 0.37 -21.97 9.12
C GLN A 202 1.01 -23.33 8.81
N VAL A 203 1.74 -23.42 7.71
CA VAL A 203 2.54 -24.61 7.43
C VAL A 203 3.62 -24.62 8.50
N PRO A 204 3.65 -25.61 9.41
CA PRO A 204 4.75 -25.72 10.35
C PRO A 204 6.03 -25.82 9.53
N LEU A 205 7.00 -24.96 9.82
CA LEU A 205 8.34 -25.16 9.29
C LEU A 205 8.77 -26.53 9.81
N VAL A 206 8.84 -27.52 8.92
CA VAL A 206 9.31 -28.86 9.27
C VAL A 206 10.78 -28.71 9.64
N THR A 207 11.07 -28.52 10.92
CA THR A 207 12.40 -28.74 11.47
C THR A 207 12.70 -30.21 11.28
N ARG A 208 13.46 -30.53 10.21
CA ARG A 208 14.02 -31.86 10.03
C ARG A 208 14.82 -32.20 11.31
N PRO A 209 14.56 -33.34 11.96
CA PRO A 209 15.41 -33.76 13.07
C PRO A 209 16.83 -33.96 12.53
N VAL A 210 17.78 -33.17 13.00
CA VAL A 210 19.20 -33.47 12.83
C VAL A 210 19.48 -34.69 13.72
N ALA A 211 19.99 -35.77 13.13
CA ALA A 211 20.37 -36.96 13.88
C ALA A 211 21.42 -36.59 14.94
N PRO A 212 21.40 -37.18 16.15
CA PRO A 212 22.34 -36.81 17.20
C PRO A 212 23.75 -37.21 16.77
N VAL A 213 24.66 -36.24 16.68
CA VAL A 213 26.09 -36.49 16.66
C VAL A 213 26.53 -36.66 18.11
N ASP A 214 26.98 -37.87 18.44
CA ASP A 214 27.50 -38.23 19.75
C ASP A 214 28.82 -37.47 20.00
N THR A 215 28.77 -36.45 20.83
CA THR A 215 29.95 -35.81 21.41
C THR A 215 29.65 -35.44 22.85
N GLY A 216 30.53 -35.91 23.74
CA GLY A 216 30.33 -35.92 25.19
C GLY A 216 30.04 -34.56 25.81
N SER A 217 29.28 -34.65 26.91
CA SER A 217 29.08 -33.69 27.99
C SER A 217 29.92 -32.41 28.01
N GLU A 218 29.24 -31.27 27.95
CA GLU A 218 29.23 -30.29 29.05
C GLU A 218 28.00 -29.38 28.91
N ALA A 219 27.31 -29.13 30.03
CA ALA A 219 26.07 -28.39 30.09
C ALA A 219 26.33 -26.89 29.96
N LEU A 220 25.70 -26.25 28.96
CA LEU A 220 25.53 -24.80 28.89
C LEU A 220 24.08 -24.52 28.47
N GLU A 221 23.40 -23.69 29.26
CA GLU A 221 22.01 -23.28 29.04
C GLU A 221 21.85 -22.58 27.68
N PRO A 222 20.74 -22.79 26.93
CA PRO A 222 20.54 -22.10 25.68
C PRO A 222 19.97 -20.70 25.93
N ASP A 223 20.86 -19.73 25.71
CA ASP A 223 20.54 -18.33 25.38
C ASP A 223 19.77 -18.29 24.04
N TYR A 224 18.60 -17.68 24.03
CA TYR A 224 17.72 -17.60 22.86
C TYR A 224 17.81 -16.20 22.25
N GLU A 225 18.88 -15.93 21.51
CA GLU A 225 18.95 -14.86 20.51
C GLU A 225 19.58 -15.38 19.21
N ASP A 226 19.04 -14.88 18.10
CA ASP A 226 19.57 -14.93 16.73
C ASP A 226 19.25 -16.17 15.86
N LEU A 227 18.08 -16.14 15.22
CA LEU A 227 17.83 -16.85 13.96
C LEU A 227 16.89 -16.03 13.06
N SER A 228 17.41 -14.96 12.44
CA SER A 228 16.70 -14.28 11.34
C SER A 228 17.54 -14.06 10.08
N ILE A 229 18.74 -14.62 9.97
CA ILE A 229 19.60 -14.38 8.80
C ILE A 229 19.49 -15.50 7.74
N ASP A 230 19.19 -16.74 8.13
CA ASP A 230 19.21 -17.87 7.18
C ASP A 230 17.88 -18.10 6.44
N ALA A 231 16.75 -17.68 7.02
CA ALA A 231 15.43 -17.86 6.41
C ALA A 231 15.23 -16.95 5.17
N GLU A 232 15.81 -15.75 5.18
CA GLU A 232 15.77 -14.84 4.03
C GLU A 232 16.68 -15.32 2.89
N ALA A 233 17.82 -15.93 3.21
CA ALA A 233 18.74 -16.53 2.24
C ALA A 233 18.12 -17.77 1.55
N GLU A 234 17.40 -18.62 2.29
CA GLU A 234 16.76 -19.81 1.72
C GLU A 234 15.52 -19.44 0.86
N MET A 235 14.78 -18.40 1.23
CA MET A 235 13.65 -17.88 0.46
C MET A 235 14.11 -17.20 -0.84
N THR A 236 15.18 -16.40 -0.80
CA THR A 236 15.77 -15.78 -2.00
C THR A 236 16.43 -16.80 -2.92
N ALA A 237 17.01 -17.88 -2.39
CA ALA A 237 17.53 -18.99 -3.19
C ALA A 237 16.40 -19.76 -3.92
N ARG A 238 15.28 -20.04 -3.25
CA ARG A 238 14.10 -20.69 -3.87
C ARG A 238 13.43 -19.79 -4.92
N MET A 239 13.46 -18.47 -4.73
CA MET A 239 12.94 -17.49 -5.71
C MET A 239 13.81 -17.38 -6.97
N ARG A 240 15.13 -17.61 -6.87
CA ARG A 240 16.03 -17.67 -8.03
C ARG A 240 15.87 -18.96 -8.84
N ASP A 241 15.60 -20.09 -8.18
CA ASP A 241 15.41 -21.39 -8.85
C ASP A 241 14.04 -21.50 -9.56
N THR A 242 13.05 -20.71 -9.15
CA THR A 242 11.78 -20.56 -9.88
C THR A 242 11.90 -19.59 -11.06
N ALA A 243 12.70 -18.53 -10.94
CA ALA A 243 13.02 -17.63 -12.04
C ALA A 243 13.80 -18.33 -13.18
N ALA A 244 14.70 -19.27 -12.85
CA ALA A 244 15.43 -20.06 -13.84
C ALA A 244 14.54 -21.07 -14.61
N ARG A 245 13.39 -21.46 -14.07
CA ARG A 245 12.42 -22.34 -14.75
C ARG A 245 11.41 -21.58 -15.62
N ALA A 246 11.35 -20.26 -15.51
CA ALA A 246 10.56 -19.41 -16.41
C ALA A 246 11.29 -19.06 -17.71
N SER A 247 12.62 -19.20 -17.77
CA SER A 247 13.43 -18.85 -18.96
C SER A 247 13.44 -19.91 -20.07
N ASP A 248 12.96 -21.13 -19.82
CA ASP A 248 12.99 -22.20 -20.84
C ASP A 248 11.74 -22.26 -21.72
N VAL A 249 10.64 -21.60 -21.35
CA VAL A 249 9.46 -21.44 -22.21
C VAL A 249 9.60 -20.23 -23.16
N GLY A 250 10.57 -19.35 -22.91
CA GLY A 250 10.82 -18.14 -23.71
C GLY A 250 11.77 -18.30 -24.92
N ARG A 251 12.38 -19.48 -25.13
CA ARG A 251 13.40 -19.67 -26.21
C ARG A 251 12.83 -20.12 -27.56
N THR A 252 11.55 -20.45 -27.69
CA THR A 252 10.93 -20.87 -28.96
C THR A 252 10.08 -19.81 -29.66
N LEU A 253 9.96 -18.59 -29.09
CA LEU A 253 9.25 -17.47 -29.72
C LEU A 253 10.18 -16.35 -30.23
N LEU A 254 11.49 -16.47 -30.04
CA LEU A 254 12.48 -15.44 -30.39
C LEU A 254 13.11 -15.57 -31.78
N SER A 255 12.71 -16.54 -32.61
CA SER A 255 13.21 -16.67 -33.99
C SER A 255 12.29 -16.04 -35.06
N GLY A 256 11.22 -15.35 -34.68
CA GLY A 256 10.22 -14.82 -35.62
C GLY A 256 10.26 -13.31 -35.90
N MET A 257 11.08 -12.52 -35.18
CA MET A 257 11.00 -11.05 -35.20
C MET A 257 12.22 -10.34 -35.81
N SER A 258 13.10 -11.05 -36.53
CA SER A 258 14.29 -10.45 -37.15
C SER A 258 14.06 -9.90 -38.56
N ASP A 259 12.99 -10.28 -39.25
CA ASP A 259 12.75 -9.87 -40.65
C ASP A 259 11.86 -8.62 -40.77
N ALA A 260 11.02 -8.33 -39.77
CA ALA A 260 10.17 -7.14 -39.77
C ALA A 260 10.93 -5.83 -39.45
N ALA A 261 12.08 -5.93 -38.75
CA ALA A 261 12.88 -4.76 -38.38
C ALA A 261 13.68 -4.16 -39.56
N LYS A 262 13.89 -4.92 -40.64
CA LYS A 262 14.69 -4.46 -41.80
C LYS A 262 13.90 -3.64 -42.82
N SER A 263 12.57 -3.75 -42.88
CA SER A 263 11.76 -2.97 -43.85
C SER A 263 11.40 -1.56 -43.33
N ALA A 264 11.25 -1.38 -42.01
CA ALA A 264 10.96 -0.09 -41.41
C ALA A 264 12.14 0.91 -41.50
N ALA A 265 13.37 0.40 -41.45
CA ALA A 265 14.59 1.22 -41.52
C ALA A 265 14.87 1.83 -42.91
N HIS A 266 14.25 1.31 -43.97
CA HIS A 266 14.40 1.87 -45.33
C HIS A 266 13.44 3.05 -45.59
N SER A 267 12.24 3.01 -45.01
CA SER A 267 11.21 4.07 -45.16
C SER A 267 11.58 5.38 -44.43
N ALA A 268 12.27 5.28 -43.30
CA ALA A 268 12.72 6.46 -42.54
C ALA A 268 13.87 7.24 -43.23
N ARG A 269 14.71 6.56 -44.02
CA ARG A 269 15.84 7.18 -44.74
C ARG A 269 15.42 7.94 -46.00
N GLU A 270 14.28 7.62 -46.61
CA GLU A 270 13.76 8.37 -47.77
C GLU A 270 13.06 9.68 -47.36
N ARG A 271 12.49 9.75 -46.16
CA ARG A 271 11.83 10.98 -45.67
C ARG A 271 12.80 12.11 -45.32
N LEU A 272 14.02 11.77 -44.90
CA LEU A 272 15.05 12.76 -44.56
C LEU A 272 15.72 13.41 -45.78
N ARG A 273 15.64 12.80 -46.97
CA ARG A 273 16.20 13.41 -48.20
C ARG A 273 15.30 14.45 -48.86
N ARG A 274 14.04 14.61 -48.41
CA ARG A 274 13.08 15.55 -49.00
C ARG A 274 13.02 16.91 -48.28
N ILE A 275 13.73 17.05 -47.16
CA ILE A 275 13.73 18.27 -46.34
C ILE A 275 14.90 19.22 -46.71
N ASP A 276 15.95 18.73 -47.36
CA ASP A 276 17.11 19.56 -47.78
C ASP A 276 17.00 20.18 -49.19
N ARG A 277 15.79 20.30 -49.74
CA ARG A 277 15.53 21.10 -50.96
C ARG A 277 14.23 21.88 -50.82
N CYS A 278 14.26 22.94 -50.01
CA CYS A 278 13.44 24.14 -50.12
C CYS A 278 14.27 25.33 -49.61
#